data_AF-A0A7C1F285-F1
#
_entry.id   AF-A0A7C1F285-F1
#
_cell.length_a   1.000
_cell.length_b   1.000
_cell.length_c   1.000
_cell.angle_alpha   90.00
_cell.angle_beta   90.00
_cell.angle_gamma   90.00
#
_symmetry.space_group_name_H-M   'P 1'
#
loop_
_entity.id
_entity.type
_entity.pdbx_description
1 polymer ?
#
loop_
_entity_poly.entity_id
_entity_poly.type
_entity_poly.pdbx_seq_one_letter_code
_entity_poly.pdbx_strand_id
1 'polypeptide(L)'
;MKKELLIEIGTEEIPAGYLKPALFSMRDRITSLLDDLKVSYGKSETFGTPRRMTLYIEDVGFKQPDIEEEVIGPPKKVAFDDKGNYTKAAIGFAAA
;
A
#
# COMPACT_ATOMS: atom_id res chain seq x y z
N MET A 1 -13.82 -11.45 3.30
CA MET A 1 -13.82 -11.36 4.77
C MET A 1 -13.01 -10.14 5.14
N LYS A 2 -13.59 -9.22 5.91
CA LYS A 2 -12.82 -8.15 6.55
C LYS A 2 -12.44 -8.64 7.95
N LYS A 3 -11.24 -8.31 8.40
CA LYS A 3 -10.71 -8.74 9.71
C LYS A 3 -10.12 -7.53 10.43
N GLU A 4 -10.09 -7.62 11.74
CA GLU A 4 -9.40 -6.66 12.58
C GLU A 4 -7.88 -6.80 12.40
N LEU A 5 -7.18 -5.66 12.34
CA LEU A 5 -5.73 -5.59 12.37
C LEU A 5 -5.28 -4.97 13.68
N LEU A 6 -4.49 -5.71 14.45
CA LEU A 6 -3.83 -5.22 15.66
C LEU A 6 -2.32 -5.17 15.40
N ILE A 7 -1.74 -3.97 15.48
CA ILE A 7 -0.31 -3.76 15.42
C ILE A 7 0.14 -3.31 16.79
N GLU A 8 1.06 -4.07 17.39
CA GLU A 8 1.63 -3.77 18.69
C GLU A 8 3.15 -3.66 18.59
N ILE A 9 3.69 -2.58 19.11
CA ILE A 9 5.12 -2.32 19.18
C ILE A 9 5.50 -2.15 20.65
N GLY A 10 6.34 -3.06 21.16
CA GLY A 10 7.01 -2.87 22.44
C GLY A 10 8.08 -1.80 22.31
N THR A 11 8.15 -0.88 23.27
CA THR A 11 9.10 0.23 23.27
C THR A 11 9.86 0.27 24.58
N GLU A 12 11.01 0.94 24.58
CA GLU A 12 11.59 1.47 25.82
C GLU A 12 10.68 2.56 26.39
N GLU A 13 11.07 3.18 27.50
CA GLU A 13 10.26 4.21 28.17
C GLU A 13 10.16 5.50 27.34
N ILE A 14 9.03 5.67 26.66
CA ILE A 14 8.69 6.88 25.92
C ILE A 14 8.21 7.94 26.91
N PRO A 15 8.79 9.15 26.92
CA PRO A 15 8.32 10.21 27.80
C PRO A 15 6.89 10.62 27.45
N ALA A 16 6.09 10.97 28.47
CA ALA A 16 4.65 11.22 28.32
C ALA A 16 4.28 12.22 27.21
N GLY A 17 5.10 13.28 27.03
CA GLY A 17 4.90 14.29 25.99
C GLY A 17 5.07 13.77 24.55
N TYR A 18 5.81 12.68 24.36
CA TYR A 18 6.10 12.09 23.05
C TYR A 18 5.18 10.93 22.71
N LEU A 19 4.56 10.27 23.70
CA LEU A 19 3.73 9.09 23.48
C LEU A 19 2.52 9.39 22.58
N LYS A 20 1.74 10.43 22.89
CA LYS A 20 0.54 10.79 22.11
C LYS A 20 0.89 11.20 20.67
N PRO A 21 1.89 12.08 20.42
CA PRO A 21 2.37 12.35 19.06
C PRO A 21 2.84 11.10 18.30
N ALA A 22 3.57 10.20 18.97
CA ALA A 22 4.06 8.97 18.36
C ALA A 22 2.90 8.04 17.95
N LEU A 23 1.88 7.88 18.81
CA LEU A 23 0.67 7.12 18.50
C LEU A 23 -0.05 7.67 17.28
N PHE A 24 -0.26 8.99 17.21
CA PHE A 24 -0.90 9.61 16.05
C PHE A 24 -0.07 9.47 14.79
N SER A 25 1.25 9.68 14.86
CA SER A 25 2.13 9.48 13.71
C SER A 25 2.10 8.03 13.21
N MET A 26 2.07 7.05 14.12
CA MET A 26 1.94 5.63 13.78
C MET A 26 0.63 5.35 13.04
N ARG A 27 -0.51 5.83 13.58
CA ARG A 27 -1.81 5.70 12.92
C ARG A 27 -1.78 6.29 11.52
N ASP A 28 -1.40 7.56 11.41
CA ASP A 28 -1.47 8.31 10.16
C ASP A 28 -0.57 7.68 9.08
N ARG A 29 0.65 7.26 9.45
CA ARG A 29 1.57 6.56 8.52
C ARG A 29 1.00 5.24 8.01
N ILE A 30 0.40 4.46 8.89
CA ILE A 30 -0.14 3.14 8.52
C ILE A 30 -1.41 3.30 7.69
N THR A 31 -2.31 4.23 8.04
CA THR A 31 -3.52 4.49 7.25
C THR A 31 -3.17 5.05 5.87
N SER A 32 -2.20 5.97 5.77
CA SER A 32 -1.72 6.45 4.47
C SER A 32 -1.14 5.33 3.61
N LEU A 33 -0.38 4.40 4.20
CA LEU A 33 0.12 3.23 3.48
C LEU A 33 -1.02 2.34 2.97
N LEU A 34 -2.07 2.14 3.77
CA LEU A 34 -3.24 1.38 3.34
C LEU A 34 -3.98 2.09 2.19
N ASP A 35 -4.09 3.42 2.25
CA ASP A 35 -4.68 4.23 1.17
C ASP A 35 -3.87 4.11 -0.13
N ASP A 36 -2.53 4.23 -0.05
CA ASP A 36 -1.62 4.11 -1.20
C ASP A 36 -1.72 2.73 -1.86
N LEU A 37 -1.83 1.69 -1.04
CA LEU A 37 -2.05 0.31 -1.48
C LEU A 37 -3.51 0.02 -1.85
N LYS A 38 -4.41 1.01 -1.78
CA LYS A 38 -5.86 0.87 -2.04
C LYS A 38 -6.51 -0.25 -1.22
N VAL A 39 -5.98 -0.54 -0.04
CA VAL A 39 -6.54 -1.52 0.89
C VAL A 39 -7.62 -0.83 1.71
N SER A 40 -8.86 -1.31 1.61
CA SER A 40 -9.97 -0.75 2.42
C SER A 40 -9.76 -1.03 3.90
N TYR A 41 -10.08 -0.07 4.77
CA TYR A 41 -10.11 -0.24 6.22
C TYR A 41 -11.25 0.58 6.84
N GLY A 42 -11.64 0.20 8.06
CA GLY A 42 -12.65 0.88 8.86
C GLY A 42 -12.03 1.86 9.85
N LYS A 43 -12.61 1.94 11.05
CA LYS A 43 -12.13 2.84 12.09
C LYS A 43 -10.72 2.45 12.55
N SER A 44 -9.87 3.43 12.81
CA SER A 44 -8.54 3.25 13.40
C SER A 44 -8.42 3.94 14.75
N GLU A 45 -7.92 3.22 15.75
CA GLU A 45 -7.77 3.68 17.13
C GLU A 45 -6.38 3.34 17.67
N THR A 46 -5.82 4.23 18.47
CA THR A 46 -4.51 4.03 19.08
C THR A 46 -4.59 3.96 20.60
N PHE A 47 -3.79 3.07 21.16
CA PHE A 47 -3.64 2.85 22.58
C PHE A 47 -2.15 2.83 22.90
N GLY A 48 -1.76 3.29 24.09
CA GLY A 48 -0.37 3.22 24.46
C GLY A 48 -0.11 3.42 25.94
N THR A 49 1.01 2.86 26.36
CA THR A 49 1.68 3.10 27.64
C THR A 49 3.11 3.54 27.32
N PRO A 50 3.90 4.04 28.29
CA PRO A 50 5.28 4.42 28.00
C PRO A 50 6.13 3.34 27.33
N ARG A 51 5.83 2.05 27.54
CA ARG A 51 6.58 0.91 26.99
C ARG A 51 5.85 0.13 25.88
N ARG A 52 4.73 0.66 25.38
CA ARG A 52 3.93 -0.02 24.36
C ARG A 52 3.10 0.96 23.55
N MET A 53 3.13 0.79 22.24
CA MET A 53 2.24 1.47 21.31
C MET A 53 1.40 0.44 20.55
N THR A 54 0.12 0.72 20.38
CA THR A 54 -0.82 -0.17 19.72
C THR A 54 -1.71 0.60 18.77
N LEU A 55 -1.91 0.06 17.57
CA LEU A 55 -2.89 0.51 16.58
C LEU A 55 -3.88 -0.63 16.35
N TYR A 56 -5.16 -0.35 16.51
CA TYR A 56 -6.26 -1.22 16.17
C TYR A 56 -6.99 -0.64 14.96
N ILE A 57 -7.21 -1.46 13.93
CA ILE A 57 -7.94 -1.06 12.73
C ILE A 57 -9.03 -2.08 12.45
N GLU A 58 -10.27 -1.61 12.36
CA GLU A 58 -11.42 -2.42 12.00
C GLU A 58 -11.45 -2.68 10.49
N ASP A 59 -12.16 -3.73 10.08
CA ASP A 59 -12.61 -3.91 8.71
C ASP A 59 -11.51 -3.89 7.61
N VAL A 60 -10.29 -4.31 7.95
CA VAL A 60 -9.17 -4.31 6.99
C VAL A 60 -9.40 -5.34 5.90
N GLY A 61 -9.25 -4.90 4.66
CA GLY A 61 -9.36 -5.72 3.46
C GLY A 61 -8.30 -6.81 3.47
N PHE A 62 -8.73 -8.07 3.28
CA PHE A 62 -7.81 -9.21 3.26
C PHE A 62 -6.82 -9.16 2.09
N LYS A 63 -7.25 -8.56 0.98
CA LYS A 63 -6.43 -8.32 -0.22
C LYS A 63 -6.72 -6.92 -0.75
N GLN A 64 -5.73 -6.36 -1.44
CA GLN A 64 -5.94 -5.22 -2.32
C GLN A 64 -6.96 -5.61 -3.41
N PRO A 65 -7.86 -4.70 -3.82
CA PRO A 65 -8.74 -4.93 -4.97
C PRO A 65 -7.91 -5.19 -6.23
N ASP A 66 -8.45 -6.01 -7.12
CA ASP A 66 -7.82 -6.25 -8.41
C ASP A 66 -7.81 -4.93 -9.19
N ILE A 67 -6.66 -4.60 -9.80
CA ILE A 67 -6.50 -3.38 -10.62
C ILE A 67 -6.39 -3.84 -12.07
N GLU A 68 -7.28 -3.32 -12.90
CA GLU A 68 -7.13 -3.41 -14.36
C GLU A 68 -6.45 -2.13 -14.84
N GLU A 69 -5.37 -2.28 -15.61
CA GLU A 69 -4.65 -1.18 -16.23
C GLU A 69 -4.60 -1.39 -17.75
N GLU A 70 -4.97 -0.37 -18.51
CA GLU A 70 -4.82 -0.37 -19.96
C GLU A 70 -3.48 0.26 -20.33
N VAL A 71 -2.55 -0.57 -20.80
CA VAL A 71 -1.24 -0.10 -21.27
C VAL A 71 -1.25 0.00 -22.80
N ILE A 72 -1.08 1.22 -23.32
CA ILE A 72 -1.03 1.45 -24.76
C ILE A 72 0.35 1.04 -25.29
N GLY A 73 0.36 0.02 -26.14
CA GLY A 73 1.55 -0.44 -26.82
C GLY A 73 2.07 0.51 -27.91
N PRO A 74 3.24 0.21 -28.51
CA PRO A 74 3.76 1.00 -29.60
C PRO A 74 2.76 1.03 -30.78
N PRO A 75 2.59 2.18 -31.46
CA PRO A 75 1.73 2.25 -32.65
C PRO A 75 2.10 1.16 -33.66
N LYS A 76 1.11 0.60 -34.37
CA LYS A 76 1.33 -0.50 -35.32
C LYS A 76 2.51 -0.26 -36.28
N LYS A 77 2.66 0.98 -36.78
CA LYS A 77 3.76 1.40 -37.66
C LYS A 77 5.17 1.31 -37.05
N VAL A 78 5.28 1.31 -35.72
CA VAL A 78 6.52 1.18 -34.95
C VAL A 78 6.69 -0.24 -34.44
N ALA A 79 5.60 -1.00 -34.31
CA ALA A 79 5.61 -2.38 -33.85
C ALA A 79 6.14 -3.36 -34.90
N PHE A 80 5.99 -3.03 -36.19
CA PHE A 80 6.44 -3.84 -37.32
C PHE A 80 7.48 -3.09 -38.15
N ASP A 81 8.51 -3.81 -38.61
CA ASP A 81 9.44 -3.31 -39.62
C ASP A 81 8.87 -3.47 -41.04
N ASP A 82 9.60 -2.98 -42.05
CA ASP A 82 9.20 -3.05 -43.47
C ASP A 82 9.09 -4.50 -44.00
N LYS A 83 9.61 -5.49 -43.27
CA LYS A 83 9.53 -6.92 -43.59
C LYS A 83 8.43 -7.65 -42.81
N GLY A 84 7.67 -6.93 -41.99
CA GLY A 84 6.61 -7.49 -41.15
C GLY A 84 7.11 -8.18 -39.88
N ASN A 85 8.38 -8.04 -39.51
CA ASN A 85 8.89 -8.57 -38.25
C ASN A 85 8.63 -7.61 -37.10
N TYR A 86 8.50 -8.16 -35.88
CA TYR A 86 8.37 -7.37 -34.67
C TYR A 86 9.64 -6.58 -34.38
N THR A 87 9.50 -5.28 -34.13
CA THR A 87 10.61 -4.44 -33.73
C THR A 87 10.99 -4.69 -32.27
N LYS A 88 12.17 -4.18 -31.86
CA LYS A 88 12.58 -4.20 -30.45
C LYS A 88 11.56 -3.52 -29.54
N ALA A 89 10.84 -2.51 -30.02
CA ALA A 89 9.79 -1.84 -29.25
C ALA A 89 8.59 -2.76 -29.00
N ALA A 90 8.15 -3.53 -30.01
CA ALA A 90 7.07 -4.50 -29.85
C ALA A 90 7.47 -5.67 -28.93
N ILE A 91 8.68 -6.20 -29.11
CA ILE A 91 9.19 -7.31 -28.29
C ILE A 91 9.36 -6.86 -26.84
N GLY A 92 9.92 -5.67 -26.62
CA GLY A 92 10.09 -5.11 -25.27
C GLY A 92 8.76 -4.85 -24.58
N PHE A 93 7.74 -4.40 -25.32
CA PHE A 93 6.40 -4.20 -24.79
C PHE A 93 5.70 -5.51 -24.43
N ALA A 94 5.81 -6.55 -25.27
CA ALA A 94 5.15 -7.84 -25.02
C ALA A 94 5.81 -8.68 -23.90
N ALA A 95 7.04 -8.34 -23.52
CA ALA A 95 7.78 -9.03 -22.45
C ALA A 95 7.68 -8.35 -21.08
N ALA A 96 7.06 -7.16 -21.02
CA ALA A 96 6.80 -6.41 -19.78
C ALA A 96 5.49 -6.88 -19.13
#